data_AF-A0A3P7CF65-F1
#
_entry.id   AF-A0A3P7CF65-F1
#
_cell.length_a   1.000
_cell.length_b   1.000
_cell.length_c   1.000
_cell.angle_alpha   90.00
_cell.angle_beta   90.00
_cell.angle_gamma   90.00
#
_symmetry.space_group_name_H-M   'P 1'
#
loop_
_entity.id
_entity.type
_entity.pdbx_description
1 polymer ?
#
loop_
_entity_poly.entity_id
_entity_poly.type
_entity_poly.pdbx_seq_one_letter_code
_entity_poly.pdbx_strand_id
1 'polypeptide(L)'
;MKQKLQDLLVTLQTQGDSCDWPKYLNTLGLCASELVEIRKVLETERFSLAQSLVLTPVRLNPEPDPALAKATDERLPRFDHDTAPQYLRTKLAPQVESQRMAQNSKASAILPEQATKLVNLSNRLLDSGLKEVNALKQELEMDLSEKTFKSSVNPDDLFTLVAAITTGANLSGKPAPQDTCK
;
A
#
# COMPACT_ATOMS: atom_id res chain seq x y z
N MET A 1 14.19 -0.32 -5.05
CA MET A 1 13.80 -1.74 -5.07
C MET A 1 14.90 -2.80 -4.84
N LYS A 2 15.91 -2.99 -5.72
CA LYS A 2 16.90 -4.11 -5.61
C LYS A 2 17.52 -4.25 -4.21
N GLN A 3 18.05 -3.16 -3.66
CA GLN A 3 18.65 -3.14 -2.32
C GLN A 3 17.66 -3.57 -1.23
N LYS A 4 16.43 -3.04 -1.27
CA LYS A 4 15.38 -3.38 -0.29
C LYS A 4 15.05 -4.88 -0.31
N LEU A 5 14.98 -5.51 -1.48
CA LEU A 5 14.77 -6.95 -1.58
C LEU A 5 15.95 -7.75 -1.03
N GLN A 6 17.18 -7.29 -1.26
CA GLN A 6 18.37 -7.91 -0.71
C GLN A 6 18.39 -7.79 0.82
N ASP A 7 18.07 -6.62 1.37
CA ASP A 7 18.02 -6.39 2.81
C ASP A 7 16.93 -7.26 3.47
N LEU A 8 15.76 -7.40 2.83
CA LEU A 8 14.70 -8.31 3.28
C LEU A 8 15.18 -9.76 3.30
N LEU A 9 15.85 -10.22 2.25
CA LEU A 9 16.39 -11.57 2.17
C LEU A 9 17.42 -11.83 3.29
N VAL A 10 18.36 -10.90 3.48
CA VAL A 10 19.37 -11.00 4.55
C VAL A 10 18.71 -11.01 5.93
N THR A 11 17.68 -10.18 6.13
CA THR A 11 16.92 -10.15 7.38
C THR A 11 16.26 -11.50 7.66
N LEU A 12 15.60 -12.10 6.67
CA LEU A 12 15.00 -13.44 6.81
C LEU A 12 16.04 -14.51 7.13
N GLN A 13 17.19 -14.47 6.45
CA GLN A 13 18.25 -15.47 6.62
C GLN A 13 18.95 -15.36 7.97
N THR A 14 19.12 -14.15 8.49
CA THR A 14 19.88 -13.90 9.73
C THR A 14 19.00 -13.94 10.97
N GLN A 15 17.77 -13.43 10.88
CA GLN A 15 16.90 -13.25 12.05
C GLN A 15 15.81 -14.33 12.15
N GLY A 16 15.38 -14.95 11.05
CA GLY A 16 14.42 -16.06 11.05
C GLY A 16 13.26 -15.85 12.03
N ASP A 17 13.19 -16.68 13.07
CA ASP A 17 12.13 -16.66 14.09
C ASP A 17 12.18 -15.45 15.04
N SER A 18 13.32 -14.76 15.12
CA SER A 18 13.52 -13.54 15.92
C SER A 18 13.26 -12.24 15.13
N CYS A 19 12.77 -12.35 13.89
CA CYS A 19 12.53 -11.20 13.03
C CYS A 19 11.41 -10.29 13.56
N ASP A 20 11.63 -8.98 13.49
CA ASP A 20 10.59 -7.97 13.70
C ASP A 20 9.61 -7.97 12.50
N TRP A 21 8.60 -8.84 12.58
CA TRP A 21 7.58 -9.03 11.55
C TRP A 21 6.85 -7.75 11.15
N PRO A 22 6.41 -6.87 12.07
CA PRO A 22 5.82 -5.58 11.70
C PRO A 22 6.72 -4.75 10.78
N LYS A 23 8.01 -4.63 11.12
CA LYS A 23 8.96 -3.86 10.31
C LYS A 23 9.26 -4.52 8.97
N TYR A 24 9.40 -5.85 8.96
CA TYR A 24 9.61 -6.64 7.75
C TYR A 24 8.44 -6.49 6.78
N LEU A 25 7.21 -6.69 7.26
CA LEU A 25 5.99 -6.60 6.45
C LEU A 25 5.75 -5.19 5.93
N ASN A 26 6.06 -4.16 6.72
CA ASN A 26 5.99 -2.78 6.25
C ASN A 26 6.95 -2.55 5.07
N THR A 27 8.19 -3.03 5.18
CA THR A 27 9.20 -2.90 4.11
C THR A 27 8.81 -3.70 2.86
N LEU A 28 8.22 -4.89 3.04
CA LEU A 28 7.66 -5.69 1.94
C LEU A 28 6.49 -4.97 1.27
N GLY A 29 5.61 -4.33 2.04
CA GLY A 29 4.51 -3.51 1.53
C GLY A 29 5.01 -2.35 0.66
N LEU A 30 6.08 -1.67 1.10
CA LEU A 30 6.75 -0.64 0.28
C LEU A 30 7.36 -1.20 -1.01
N CYS A 31 7.92 -2.41 -0.98
CA CYS A 31 8.41 -3.05 -2.20
C CYS A 31 7.25 -3.37 -3.17
N ALA A 32 6.11 -3.81 -2.63
CA ALA A 32 4.92 -4.08 -3.44
C ALA A 32 4.36 -2.79 -4.06
N SER A 33 4.35 -1.66 -3.34
CA SER A 33 3.91 -0.38 -3.91
C SER A 33 4.86 0.11 -5.02
N GLU A 34 6.18 0.00 -4.83
CA GLU A 34 7.16 0.32 -5.88
C GLU A 34 6.93 -0.51 -7.16
N LEU A 35 6.59 -1.81 -7.05
CA LEU A 35 6.26 -2.63 -8.22
C LEU A 35 5.03 -2.14 -8.97
N VAL A 36 4.02 -1.69 -8.23
CA VAL A 36 2.80 -1.12 -8.84
C VAL A 36 3.14 0.16 -9.60
N GLU A 37 4.03 0.99 -9.06
CA GLU A 37 4.49 2.21 -9.74
C GLU A 37 5.29 1.87 -11.01
N ILE A 38 6.22 0.92 -10.95
CA ILE A 38 6.96 0.45 -12.13
C ILE A 38 5.99 -0.04 -13.21
N ARG A 39 5.00 -0.87 -12.82
CA ARG A 39 3.97 -1.35 -13.74
C ARG A 39 3.22 -0.18 -14.39
N LYS A 40 2.77 0.81 -13.61
CA LYS A 40 2.08 2.00 -14.14
C LYS A 40 2.94 2.75 -15.14
N VAL A 41 4.23 2.93 -14.85
CA VAL A 41 5.18 3.57 -15.78
C VAL A 41 5.29 2.78 -17.08
N LEU A 42 5.39 1.46 -17.02
CA LEU A 42 5.46 0.59 -18.20
C LEU A 42 4.16 0.57 -19.03
N GLU A 43 3.01 0.85 -18.40
CA GLU A 43 1.71 0.97 -19.07
C GLU A 43 1.49 2.37 -19.69
N THR A 44 2.36 3.35 -19.42
CA THR A 44 2.26 4.67 -20.05
C THR A 44 2.58 4.63 -21.54
N GLU A 45 2.05 5.60 -22.29
CA GLU A 45 2.29 5.74 -23.73
C GLU A 45 3.77 5.86 -24.11
N ARG A 46 4.64 6.31 -23.20
CA ARG A 46 6.09 6.34 -23.45
C ARG A 46 6.68 4.96 -23.71
N PHE A 47 6.05 3.91 -23.17
CA PHE A 47 6.49 2.53 -23.29
C PHE A 47 5.57 1.67 -24.17
N SER A 48 4.45 2.20 -24.68
CA SER A 48 3.55 1.46 -25.59
C SER A 48 4.28 1.05 -26.87
N LEU A 49 5.14 1.93 -27.41
CA LEU A 49 5.99 1.62 -28.56
C LEU A 49 7.00 0.50 -28.26
N ALA A 50 7.48 0.39 -27.02
CA ALA A 50 8.44 -0.65 -26.62
C ALA A 50 7.87 -2.07 -26.74
N GLN A 51 6.53 -2.23 -26.69
CA GLN A 51 5.87 -3.52 -26.89
C GLN A 51 6.02 -4.05 -28.33
N SER A 52 6.29 -3.16 -29.29
CA SER A 52 6.54 -3.51 -30.70
C SER A 52 8.03 -3.59 -31.06
N LEU A 53 8.93 -3.18 -30.16
CA LEU A 53 10.37 -3.18 -30.40
C LEU A 53 10.98 -4.53 -30.04
N VAL A 54 11.84 -5.04 -30.92
CA VAL A 54 12.62 -6.25 -30.68
C VAL A 54 14.07 -5.86 -30.38
N LEU A 55 14.55 -6.20 -29.19
CA LEU A 55 15.95 -6.04 -28.83
C LEU A 55 16.76 -7.18 -29.45
N THR A 56 17.69 -6.85 -30.33
CA THR A 56 18.61 -7.82 -30.95
C THR A 56 20.06 -7.39 -30.68
N PRO A 57 20.90 -8.25 -30.07
CA PRO A 57 22.32 -7.98 -29.92
C PRO A 57 22.98 -7.75 -31.28
N VAL A 58 23.65 -6.62 -31.45
CA VAL A 58 24.43 -6.33 -32.68
C VAL A 58 25.74 -7.12 -32.70
N ARG A 59 26.37 -7.28 -31.53
CA ARG A 59 27.62 -8.00 -31.36
C ARG A 59 27.64 -8.67 -29.99
N LEU A 60 28.15 -9.89 -29.95
CA LEU A 60 28.47 -10.61 -28.72
C LEU A 60 29.99 -10.57 -28.52
N ASN A 61 30.42 -10.39 -27.27
CA ASN A 61 31.82 -10.29 -26.91
C ASN A 61 32.17 -11.39 -25.88
N PRO A 62 33.03 -12.35 -26.23
CA PRO A 62 33.48 -13.39 -25.29
C PRO A 62 34.47 -12.85 -24.26
N GLU A 63 35.11 -11.71 -24.54
CA GLU A 63 36.06 -11.11 -23.61
C GLU A 63 35.36 -10.38 -22.46
N PRO A 64 35.89 -10.44 -21.23
CA PRO A 64 35.39 -9.64 -20.12
C PRO A 64 35.39 -8.16 -20.45
N ASP A 65 34.25 -7.51 -20.23
CA ASP A 65 34.10 -6.08 -20.38
C ASP A 65 34.03 -5.43 -18.98
N PRO A 66 35.08 -4.72 -18.53
CA PRO A 66 35.10 -4.11 -17.20
C PRO A 66 34.06 -3.00 -17.04
N ALA A 67 33.64 -2.34 -18.13
CA ALA A 67 32.59 -1.33 -18.07
C ALA A 67 31.22 -1.99 -17.85
N LEU A 68 30.95 -3.09 -18.55
CA LEU A 68 29.74 -3.90 -18.36
C LEU A 68 29.68 -4.52 -16.95
N ALA A 69 30.80 -5.09 -16.49
CA ALA A 69 30.91 -5.67 -15.16
C ALA A 69 30.57 -4.63 -14.09
N LYS A 70 31.21 -3.45 -14.16
CA LYS A 70 30.96 -2.35 -13.22
C LYS A 70 29.50 -1.86 -13.29
N ALA A 71 28.93 -1.68 -14.47
CA ALA A 71 27.55 -1.20 -14.64
C ALA A 71 26.51 -2.20 -14.12
N THR A 72 26.85 -3.49 -14.06
CA THR A 72 25.95 -4.55 -13.61
C THR A 72 26.23 -5.01 -12.18
N ASP A 73 27.06 -4.30 -11.41
CA ASP A 73 27.53 -4.73 -10.08
C ASP A 73 28.15 -6.14 -10.13
N GLU A 74 29.05 -6.37 -11.10
CA GLU A 74 29.77 -7.62 -11.34
C GLU A 74 28.88 -8.84 -11.68
N ARG A 75 27.59 -8.63 -11.94
CA ARG A 75 26.65 -9.72 -12.29
C ARG A 75 26.84 -10.24 -13.70
N LEU A 76 27.33 -9.41 -14.62
CA LEU A 76 27.51 -9.76 -16.03
C LEU A 76 28.90 -9.30 -16.49
N PRO A 77 29.94 -10.12 -16.30
CA PRO A 77 31.31 -9.74 -16.67
C PRO A 77 31.56 -9.79 -18.18
N ARG A 78 30.78 -10.57 -18.93
CA ARG A 78 30.86 -10.67 -20.40
C ARG A 78 29.48 -10.95 -20.99
N PHE A 79 29.25 -10.49 -22.21
CA PHE A 79 27.99 -10.68 -22.93
C PHE A 79 28.22 -11.51 -24.21
N ASP A 80 28.16 -12.83 -24.04
CA ASP A 80 28.52 -13.82 -25.05
C ASP A 80 27.31 -14.67 -25.48
N HIS A 81 27.56 -15.74 -26.23
CA HIS A 81 26.52 -16.65 -26.71
C HIS A 81 25.83 -17.45 -25.59
N ASP A 82 26.46 -17.56 -24.41
CA ASP A 82 25.91 -18.30 -23.27
C ASP A 82 25.05 -17.38 -22.40
N THR A 83 25.50 -16.14 -22.17
CA THR A 83 24.80 -15.19 -21.29
C THR A 83 23.69 -14.44 -22.02
N ALA A 84 23.83 -14.11 -23.30
CA ALA A 84 22.83 -13.34 -24.03
C ALA A 84 21.43 -13.97 -24.01
N PRO A 85 21.24 -15.28 -24.25
CA PRO A 85 19.92 -15.91 -24.16
C PRO A 85 19.30 -15.84 -22.76
N GLN A 86 20.13 -15.87 -21.72
CA GLN A 86 19.67 -15.83 -20.33
C GLN A 86 19.16 -14.43 -19.94
N TYR A 87 19.87 -13.37 -20.34
CA TYR A 87 19.51 -11.99 -20.00
C TYR A 87 18.45 -11.38 -20.93
N LEU A 88 18.30 -11.91 -22.15
CA LEU A 88 17.24 -11.51 -23.08
C LEU A 88 16.00 -12.43 -23.04
N ARG A 89 15.95 -13.35 -22.07
CA ARG A 89 14.85 -14.30 -21.95
C ARG A 89 13.52 -13.57 -21.70
N THR A 90 12.58 -13.72 -22.62
CA THR A 90 11.18 -13.26 -22.48
C THR A 90 10.22 -14.38 -22.09
N LYS A 91 10.66 -15.64 -22.17
CA LYS A 91 9.85 -16.80 -21.77
C LYS A 91 9.63 -16.80 -20.25
N LEU A 92 8.36 -16.85 -19.86
CA LEU A 92 7.94 -16.92 -18.46
C LEU A 92 8.57 -18.09 -17.70
N ALA A 93 8.59 -17.97 -16.37
CA ALA A 93 8.87 -19.10 -15.50
C ALA A 93 7.79 -20.20 -15.68
N PRO A 94 8.16 -21.50 -15.63
CA PRO A 94 7.22 -22.60 -15.89
C PRO A 94 5.95 -22.56 -15.02
N GLN A 95 6.09 -22.18 -13.75
CA GLN A 95 4.95 -22.05 -12.84
C GLN A 95 3.97 -20.96 -13.29
N VAL A 96 4.49 -19.82 -13.73
CA VAL A 96 3.68 -18.69 -14.21
C VAL A 96 3.03 -19.03 -15.55
N GLU A 97 3.74 -19.75 -16.43
CA GLU A 97 3.20 -20.24 -17.70
C GLU A 97 2.03 -21.21 -17.48
N SER A 98 2.18 -22.17 -16.56
CA SER A 98 1.11 -23.10 -16.17
C SER A 98 -0.11 -22.38 -15.58
N GLN A 99 0.12 -21.42 -14.67
CA GLN A 99 -0.96 -20.60 -14.12
C GLN A 99 -1.68 -19.80 -15.20
N ARG A 100 -0.95 -19.15 -16.11
CA ARG A 100 -1.53 -18.42 -17.25
C ARG A 100 -2.38 -19.36 -18.11
N MET A 101 -1.87 -20.55 -18.44
CA MET A 101 -2.59 -21.52 -19.27
C MET A 101 -3.91 -21.95 -18.60
N ALA A 102 -3.87 -22.24 -17.29
CA ALA A 102 -5.06 -22.58 -16.53
C ALA A 102 -6.10 -21.45 -16.53
N GLN A 103 -5.66 -20.19 -16.37
CA GLN A 103 -6.57 -19.03 -16.44
C GLN A 103 -7.11 -18.81 -17.85
N ASN A 104 -6.29 -18.98 -18.88
CA ASN A 104 -6.70 -18.85 -20.27
C ASN A 104 -7.74 -19.90 -20.67
N SER A 105 -7.59 -21.14 -20.17
CA SER A 105 -8.57 -22.21 -20.34
C SER A 105 -9.91 -21.85 -19.71
N LYS A 106 -9.91 -21.36 -18.45
CA LYS A 106 -11.12 -20.87 -17.79
C LYS A 106 -11.77 -19.70 -18.53
N ALA A 107 -10.98 -18.75 -19.00
CA ALA A 107 -11.47 -17.60 -19.75
C ALA A 107 -12.10 -18.01 -21.09
N SER A 108 -11.49 -18.95 -21.80
CA SER A 108 -11.98 -19.45 -23.09
C SER A 108 -13.31 -20.21 -22.99
N ALA A 109 -13.64 -20.74 -21.80
CA ALA A 109 -14.92 -21.38 -21.53
C ALA A 109 -16.09 -20.39 -21.42
N ILE A 110 -15.82 -19.09 -21.25
CA ILE A 110 -16.83 -18.04 -21.10
C ILE A 110 -17.07 -17.37 -22.45
N LEU A 111 -18.34 -17.27 -22.85
CA LEU A 111 -18.70 -16.60 -24.10
C LEU A 111 -18.41 -15.09 -23.99
N PRO A 112 -17.80 -14.44 -25.01
CA PRO A 112 -17.40 -13.02 -24.92
C PRO A 112 -18.52 -12.07 -24.50
N GLU A 113 -19.74 -12.26 -25.03
CA GLU A 113 -20.90 -11.44 -24.67
C GLU A 113 -21.27 -11.59 -23.18
N GLN A 114 -21.20 -12.81 -22.64
CA GLN A 114 -21.46 -13.07 -21.22
C GLN A 114 -20.37 -12.45 -20.34
N ALA A 115 -19.11 -12.51 -20.77
CA ALA A 115 -17.99 -11.89 -20.07
C ALA A 115 -18.17 -10.37 -19.94
N THR A 116 -18.51 -9.67 -21.04
CA THR A 116 -18.73 -8.22 -21.01
C THR A 116 -19.89 -7.83 -20.10
N LYS A 117 -21.01 -8.58 -20.14
CA LYS A 117 -22.16 -8.34 -19.24
C LYS A 117 -21.76 -8.50 -17.77
N LEU A 118 -21.01 -9.56 -17.46
CA LEU A 118 -20.56 -9.84 -16.09
C LEU A 118 -19.57 -8.77 -15.59
N VAL A 119 -18.62 -8.33 -16.42
CA VAL A 119 -17.68 -7.25 -16.09
C VAL A 119 -18.43 -5.95 -15.79
N ASN A 120 -19.37 -5.56 -16.66
CA ASN A 120 -20.15 -4.33 -16.46
C ASN A 120 -21.06 -4.38 -15.24
N LEU A 121 -21.63 -5.54 -14.92
CA LEU A 121 -22.40 -5.73 -13.68
C LEU A 121 -21.48 -5.63 -12.45
N SER A 122 -20.35 -6.33 -12.47
CA SER A 122 -19.38 -6.34 -11.38
C SER A 122 -18.84 -4.94 -11.09
N ASN A 123 -18.47 -4.18 -12.13
CA ASN A 123 -17.98 -2.81 -11.96
C ASN A 123 -19.05 -1.92 -11.32
N ARG A 124 -20.32 -2.02 -11.75
CA ARG A 124 -21.42 -1.25 -11.15
C ARG A 124 -21.64 -1.58 -9.67
N LEU A 125 -21.54 -2.85 -9.28
CA LEU A 125 -21.65 -3.26 -7.88
C LEU A 125 -20.49 -2.73 -7.04
N LEU A 126 -19.27 -2.84 -7.55
CA LEU A 126 -18.07 -2.31 -6.87
C LEU A 126 -18.15 -0.78 -6.73
N ASP A 127 -18.56 -0.06 -7.77
CA ASP A 127 -18.72 1.39 -7.72
C ASP A 127 -19.80 1.81 -6.71
N SER A 128 -20.91 1.08 -6.65
CA SER A 128 -21.98 1.34 -5.67
C SER A 128 -21.49 1.11 -4.24
N GLY A 129 -20.85 -0.03 -3.97
CA GLY A 129 -20.32 -0.35 -2.64
C GLY A 129 -19.23 0.63 -2.22
N LEU A 130 -18.35 1.04 -3.14
CA LEU A 130 -17.31 2.03 -2.86
C LEU A 130 -17.91 3.40 -2.52
N LYS A 131 -18.98 3.82 -3.19
CA LYS A 131 -19.70 5.05 -2.85
C LYS A 131 -20.29 4.99 -1.44
N GLU A 132 -20.91 3.87 -1.08
CA GLU A 132 -21.48 3.67 0.26
C GLU A 132 -20.40 3.69 1.35
N VAL A 133 -19.29 2.96 1.14
CA VAL A 133 -18.15 2.98 2.09
C VAL A 133 -17.58 4.38 2.25
N ASN A 134 -17.44 5.14 1.17
CA ASN A 134 -16.96 6.53 1.25
C ASN A 134 -17.96 7.45 1.95
N ALA A 135 -19.26 7.27 1.75
CA ALA A 135 -20.30 8.03 2.44
C ALA A 135 -20.26 7.76 3.95
N LEU A 136 -20.19 6.49 4.37
CA LEU A 136 -20.06 6.09 5.76
C LEU A 136 -18.77 6.62 6.40
N LYS A 137 -17.66 6.61 5.65
CA LYS A 137 -16.40 7.22 6.10
C LYS A 137 -16.57 8.71 6.36
N GLN A 138 -17.23 9.44 5.45
CA GLN A 138 -17.46 10.88 5.60
C GLN A 138 -18.37 11.19 6.80
N GLU A 139 -19.41 10.40 7.01
CA GLU A 139 -20.30 10.52 8.18
C GLU A 139 -19.52 10.29 9.49
N LEU A 140 -18.68 9.25 9.55
CA LEU A 140 -17.82 8.99 10.70
C LEU A 140 -16.83 10.13 10.99
N GLU A 141 -16.22 10.70 9.95
CA GLU A 141 -15.31 11.85 10.08
C GLU A 141 -16.05 13.11 10.59
N MET A 142 -17.30 13.30 10.16
CA MET A 142 -18.16 14.38 10.65
C MET A 142 -18.52 14.19 12.13
N ASP A 143 -18.93 12.99 12.53
CA ASP A 143 -19.25 12.65 13.93
C ASP A 143 -18.05 12.86 14.87
N LEU A 144 -16.85 12.46 14.44
CA LEU A 144 -15.61 12.68 15.19
C LEU A 144 -15.28 14.17 15.32
N SER A 145 -15.52 14.94 14.26
CA SER A 145 -15.30 16.40 14.26
C SER A 145 -16.29 17.12 15.17
N GLU A 146 -17.57 16.72 15.14
CA GLU A 146 -18.59 17.27 16.04
C GLU A 146 -18.33 16.95 17.52
N LYS A 147 -17.88 15.75 17.84
CA LYS A 147 -17.51 15.36 19.21
C LYS A 147 -16.29 16.15 19.71
N THR A 148 -15.36 16.49 18.83
CA THR A 148 -14.21 17.34 19.15
C THR A 148 -14.66 18.78 19.41
N PHE A 149 -15.61 19.31 18.63
CA PHE A 149 -16.14 20.67 18.80
C PHE A 149 -17.03 20.84 20.05
N LYS A 150 -17.75 19.77 20.45
CA LYS A 150 -18.58 19.74 21.67
C LYS A 150 -17.76 19.47 22.95
N SER A 151 -16.47 19.15 22.84
CA SER A 151 -15.53 19.04 23.97
C SER A 151 -14.80 20.37 24.24
N SER A 152 -15.54 21.47 24.31
CA SER A 152 -15.06 22.66 25.02
C SER A 152 -15.45 22.49 26.49
N VAL A 153 -14.72 21.63 27.21
CA VAL A 153 -14.81 21.62 28.67
C VAL A 153 -14.15 22.91 29.12
N ASN A 154 -14.95 23.86 29.58
CA ASN A 154 -14.44 25.07 30.20
C ASN A 154 -13.58 24.66 31.41
N PRO A 155 -12.25 24.86 31.37
CA PRO A 155 -11.37 24.38 32.43
C PRO A 155 -11.71 25.01 33.77
N ASP A 156 -12.23 26.24 33.79
CA ASP A 156 -12.62 26.94 35.01
C ASP A 156 -13.85 26.30 35.68
N ASP A 157 -14.82 25.82 34.90
CA ASP A 157 -15.98 25.09 35.43
C ASP A 157 -15.55 23.72 35.98
N LEU A 158 -14.59 23.07 35.33
CA LEU A 158 -14.01 21.82 35.81
C LEU A 158 -13.25 22.03 37.14
N PHE A 159 -12.41 23.07 37.22
CA PHE A 159 -11.70 23.42 38.46
C PHE A 159 -12.66 23.81 39.59
N THR A 160 -13.73 24.53 39.27
CA THR A 160 -14.77 24.90 40.23
C THR A 160 -15.50 23.67 40.76
N LEU A 161 -15.86 22.73 39.88
CA LEU A 161 -16.49 21.47 40.27
C LEU A 161 -15.56 20.60 41.13
N VAL A 162 -14.28 20.47 40.73
CA VAL A 162 -13.28 19.70 41.49
C VAL A 162 -13.05 20.34 42.87
N ALA A 163 -12.99 21.67 42.96
CA ALA A 163 -12.88 22.39 44.22
C ALA A 163 -14.13 22.19 45.09
N ALA A 164 -15.34 22.26 44.52
CA ALA A 164 -16.57 22.01 45.26
C ALA A 164 -16.62 20.57 45.83
N ILE A 165 -16.17 19.56 45.07
CA ILE A 165 -16.19 18.16 45.51
C ILE A 165 -15.08 17.87 46.54
N THR A 166 -13.89 18.42 46.33
CA THR A 166 -12.70 18.07 47.14
C THR A 166 -12.60 18.91 48.40
N THR A 167 -12.96 20.20 48.33
CA THR A 167 -12.79 21.15 49.43
C THR A 167 -14.11 21.78 49.90
N GLY A 168 -15.24 21.50 49.25
CA GLY A 168 -16.54 22.07 49.61
C GLY A 168 -16.70 23.55 49.27
N ALA A 169 -15.79 24.11 48.45
CA ALA A 169 -15.82 25.51 48.07
C ALA A 169 -17.16 25.87 47.37
N ASN A 170 -17.79 26.98 47.78
CA ASN A 170 -19.06 27.51 47.28
C ASN A 170 -20.35 26.73 47.61
N LEU A 171 -20.31 25.70 48.48
CA LEU A 171 -21.54 25.01 48.95
C LEU A 171 -22.18 25.63 50.20
N SER A 172 -21.74 26.83 50.60
CA SER A 172 -22.27 27.54 51.77
C SER A 172 -23.56 28.29 51.42
N GLY A 173 -24.70 27.62 51.61
CA GLY A 173 -25.99 28.28 51.73
C GLY A 173 -26.02 29.07 53.04
N LYS A 174 -25.90 30.40 52.95
CA LYS A 174 -26.10 31.28 54.11
C LYS A 174 -27.61 31.57 54.24
N PRO A 175 -28.31 31.14 55.29
CA PRO A 175 -29.66 31.63 55.54
C PRO A 175 -29.57 33.11 55.95
N ALA A 176 -30.37 33.96 55.32
CA ALA A 176 -30.50 35.37 55.66
C ALA A 176 -31.06 35.52 57.10
N PRO A 177 -30.49 36.38 57.96
CA PRO A 177 -31.08 36.68 59.26
C PRO A 177 -32.34 37.54 59.05
N GLN A 178 -33.43 37.14 59.70
CA GLN A 178 -34.74 37.77 59.65
C GLN A 178 -34.73 39.14 60.34
N ASP A 179 -35.25 40.15 59.66
CA ASP A 179 -35.54 41.48 60.21
C ASP A 179 -36.70 41.42 61.23
N THR A 180 -36.56 42.20 62.29
CA THR A 180 -37.49 42.41 63.40
C THR A 180 -38.77 43.15 62.99
N CYS A 181 -39.96 42.67 63.40
CA CYS A 181 -41.11 43.52 63.78
C CYS A 181 -42.29 42.74 64.40
N LYS A 182 -42.45 42.84 65.72
CA LYS A 182 -43.67 43.13 66.52
C LYS A 182 -43.59 42.50 67.91
#